data_AF-A0A4U6UYX9-F1
#
_entry.id   AF-A0A4U6UYX9-F1
#
_cell.length_a   1.000
_cell.length_b   1.000
_cell.length_c   1.000
_cell.angle_alpha   90.00
_cell.angle_beta   90.00
_cell.angle_gamma   90.00
#
_symmetry.space_group_name_H-M   'P 1'
#
loop_
_entity.id
_entity.type
_entity.pdbx_description
1 polymer ?
#
loop_
_entity_poly.entity_id
_entity_poly.type
_entity_poly.pdbx_seq_one_letter_code
_entity_poly.pdbx_strand_id
1 'polypeptide(L)'
;MANEHNERLLGQLSESRGQYDWLLSEHDHLLHNRDRAVREVEGSRQKRVQMLSVLVTSMYSEFSTSELESASENFSSSLKIGEGGFACVYRGILRNMTVAIKVLKPDNLQGRSQFEQEVAILSRVRHPHLVTLLGACSESSTLVYEVLPNGSLEDFLVCADKRQALIWQIRSRIIAEICSALIFLHKNKPHPVVHGDLKPANILLDVNLVSKLSDFGISRFLIQSSTNNTTLYHTMHPAGTPLYMDPEFLATGELTPHSDVYSFGIVVLRLLTGKPPVGIKKVVEDAMMKGELHSVVDSSAGEWPDVLVQQLAHLALSCTELSRRCRPDLSGEVWRVVHAMRDAASIPSASSSRPVSDENCTPLYFICPISQDIMNDPHIAADGFTYEAEAIRSWLDSGHDMSPMTNMRLEQSELIPNRALRIAIQRWLQQQNMTL
;
A
#
# COMPACT_ATOMS: atom_id res chain seq x y z
N MET A 1 29.65 68.05 -21.41
CA MET A 1 29.29 66.75 -22.03
C MET A 1 29.46 65.55 -21.09
N ALA A 2 30.61 65.34 -20.43
CA ALA A 2 30.77 64.20 -19.50
C ALA A 2 29.88 64.27 -18.23
N ASN A 3 29.60 65.49 -17.72
CA ASN A 3 28.84 65.66 -16.47
C ASN A 3 27.33 65.39 -16.66
N GLU A 4 26.73 65.89 -17.75
CA GLU A 4 25.32 65.59 -18.10
C GLU A 4 25.10 64.10 -18.39
N HIS A 5 26.08 63.43 -19.00
CA HIS A 5 25.96 61.99 -19.26
C HIS A 5 26.00 61.17 -17.95
N ASN A 6 26.85 61.56 -16.99
CA ASN A 6 26.91 60.94 -15.67
C ASN A 6 25.65 61.19 -14.85
N GLU A 7 25.09 62.41 -14.87
CA GLU A 7 23.82 62.69 -14.18
C GLU A 7 22.65 61.90 -14.79
N ARG A 8 22.63 61.71 -16.11
CA ARG A 8 21.63 60.90 -16.79
C ARG A 8 21.75 59.41 -16.44
N LEU A 9 22.97 58.89 -16.36
CA LEU A 9 23.24 57.51 -15.92
C LEU A 9 22.88 57.29 -14.44
N LEU A 10 23.16 58.27 -13.57
CA LEU A 10 22.77 58.21 -12.16
C LEU A 10 21.25 58.25 -11.98
N GLY A 11 20.54 59.05 -12.79
CA GLY A 11 19.08 59.06 -12.84
C GLY A 11 18.51 57.70 -13.25
N GLN A 12 19.06 57.10 -14.32
CA GLN A 12 18.65 55.78 -14.81
C GLN A 12 18.95 54.65 -13.80
N LEU A 13 20.10 54.71 -13.10
CA LEU A 13 20.45 53.77 -12.04
C LEU A 13 19.53 53.89 -10.82
N SER A 14 19.16 55.11 -10.44
CA SER A 14 18.21 55.37 -9.36
C SER A 14 16.81 54.82 -9.69
N GLU A 15 16.35 55.04 -10.91
CA GLU A 15 15.06 54.55 -11.39
C GLU A 15 15.03 53.01 -11.51
N SER A 16 16.10 52.41 -12.04
CA SER A 16 16.25 50.95 -12.11
C SER A 16 16.32 50.31 -10.71
N ARG A 17 16.97 50.97 -9.75
CA ARG A 17 17.00 50.52 -8.36
C ARG A 17 15.61 50.59 -7.72
N GLY A 18 14.85 51.65 -7.98
CA GLY A 18 13.47 51.76 -7.53
C GLY A 18 12.56 50.67 -8.11
N GLN A 19 12.73 50.32 -9.38
CA GLN A 19 12.01 49.20 -10.01
C GLN A 19 12.41 47.85 -9.41
N TYR A 20 13.70 47.65 -9.10
CA TYR A 20 14.20 46.43 -8.48
C TYR A 20 13.66 46.27 -7.06
N ASP A 21 13.70 47.33 -6.24
CA ASP A 21 13.16 47.32 -4.88
C ASP A 21 11.64 47.08 -4.88
N TRP A 22 10.92 47.60 -5.88
CA TRP A 22 9.50 47.32 -6.08
C TRP A 22 9.23 45.85 -6.43
N LEU A 23 10.00 45.28 -7.38
CA LEU A 23 9.87 43.87 -7.77
C LEU A 23 10.18 42.90 -6.62
N LEU A 24 11.16 43.22 -5.78
CA LEU A 24 11.46 42.44 -4.57
C LEU A 24 10.30 42.46 -3.57
N SER A 25 9.73 43.64 -3.32
CA SER A 25 8.57 43.79 -2.44
C SER A 25 7.36 43.00 -2.95
N GLU A 26 7.10 43.04 -4.27
CA GLU A 26 6.01 42.28 -4.88
C GLU A 26 6.27 40.76 -4.83
N HIS A 27 7.51 40.32 -5.02
CA HIS A 27 7.90 38.91 -4.87
C HIS A 27 7.67 38.40 -3.45
N ASP A 28 8.11 39.16 -2.43
CA ASP A 28 7.91 38.81 -1.02
C ASP A 28 6.43 38.77 -0.65
N HIS A 29 5.63 39.71 -1.18
CA HIS A 29 4.18 39.73 -1.01
C HIS A 29 3.51 38.50 -1.65
N LEU A 30 3.92 38.11 -2.85
CA LEU A 30 3.43 36.91 -3.54
C LEU A 30 3.82 35.62 -2.80
N LEU A 31 5.04 35.52 -2.29
CA LEU A 31 5.48 34.39 -1.45
C LEU A 31 4.64 34.30 -0.17
N HIS A 32 4.41 35.43 0.50
CA HIS A 32 3.59 35.47 1.71
C HIS A 32 2.14 35.04 1.44
N ASN A 33 1.55 35.50 0.32
CA ASN A 33 0.21 35.13 -0.10
C ASN A 33 0.12 33.65 -0.47
N ARG A 34 1.12 33.10 -1.17
CA ARG A 34 1.22 31.67 -1.48
C ARG A 34 1.26 30.86 -0.19
N ASP A 35 2.14 31.21 0.75
CA ASP A 35 2.33 30.46 1.98
C ASP A 35 1.08 30.54 2.89
N ARG A 36 0.37 31.67 2.88
CA ARG A 36 -0.95 31.79 3.56
C ARG A 36 -2.00 30.89 2.91
N ALA A 37 -2.10 30.91 1.57
CA ALA A 37 -3.04 30.05 0.85
C ALA A 37 -2.77 28.56 1.07
N VAL A 38 -1.48 28.15 1.07
CA VAL A 38 -1.08 26.77 1.39
C VAL A 38 -1.51 26.39 2.80
N ARG A 39 -1.24 27.23 3.81
CA ARG A 39 -1.66 26.98 5.20
C ARG A 39 -3.18 26.88 5.36
N GLU A 40 -3.95 27.69 4.62
CA GLU A 40 -5.42 27.65 4.66
C GLU A 40 -5.99 26.38 4.00
N VAL A 41 -5.40 25.96 2.87
CA VAL A 41 -5.76 24.70 2.20
C VAL A 41 -5.39 23.50 3.08
N GLU A 42 -4.19 23.49 3.66
CA GLU A 42 -3.76 22.45 4.61
C GLU A 42 -4.65 22.43 5.86
N GLY A 43 -4.97 23.59 6.45
CA GLY A 43 -5.87 23.69 7.60
C GLY A 43 -7.29 23.22 7.30
N SER A 44 -7.81 23.53 6.11
CA SER A 44 -9.13 23.05 5.65
C SER A 44 -9.12 21.54 5.35
N ARG A 45 -7.99 21.03 4.84
CA ARG A 45 -7.75 19.59 4.64
C ARG A 45 -7.67 18.87 5.98
N GLN A 46 -6.96 19.42 6.96
CA GLN A 46 -6.84 18.90 8.32
C GLN A 46 -8.20 18.84 9.01
N LYS A 47 -9.01 19.91 8.91
CA LYS A 47 -10.39 19.94 9.43
C LYS A 47 -11.30 18.90 8.78
N ARG A 48 -11.17 18.67 7.46
CA ARG A 48 -11.89 17.60 6.76
C ARG A 48 -11.43 16.20 7.16
N VAL A 49 -10.12 15.99 7.32
CA VAL A 49 -9.54 14.75 7.86
C VAL A 49 -10.01 14.51 9.29
N GLN A 50 -10.13 15.56 10.12
CA GLN A 50 -10.64 15.48 11.48
C GLN A 50 -12.14 15.16 11.54
N MET A 51 -12.93 15.75 10.63
CA MET A 51 -14.36 15.41 10.48
C MET A 51 -14.55 13.98 9.94
N LEU A 52 -13.67 13.51 9.05
CA LEU A 52 -13.59 12.12 8.61
C LEU A 52 -13.12 11.19 9.74
N SER A 53 -12.27 11.64 10.66
CA SER A 53 -11.78 10.90 11.84
C SER A 53 -12.93 10.59 12.81
N VAL A 54 -13.84 11.54 13.06
CA VAL A 54 -15.05 11.32 13.87
C VAL A 54 -16.00 10.30 13.24
N LEU A 55 -16.10 10.25 11.90
CA LEU A 55 -16.86 9.22 11.18
C LEU A 55 -16.13 7.86 11.13
N VAL A 56 -14.81 7.85 11.33
CA VAL A 56 -13.92 6.68 11.21
C VAL A 56 -13.88 5.84 12.48
N THR A 57 -14.10 6.42 13.66
CA THR A 57 -14.22 5.67 14.93
C THR A 57 -15.35 4.61 14.90
N SER A 58 -16.32 4.74 13.99
CA SER A 58 -17.36 3.72 13.75
C SER A 58 -16.87 2.52 12.93
N MET A 59 -15.77 2.66 12.17
CA MET A 59 -15.38 1.76 11.08
C MET A 59 -14.31 0.71 11.45
N TYR A 60 -13.71 0.80 12.63
CA TYR A 60 -12.72 -0.16 13.15
C TYR A 60 -12.97 -0.44 14.64
N SER A 61 -12.33 -1.47 15.18
CA SER A 61 -12.41 -1.78 16.61
C SER A 61 -11.43 -0.89 17.39
N GLU A 62 -11.93 -0.10 18.34
CA GLU A 62 -11.08 0.65 19.28
C GLU A 62 -10.67 -0.28 20.43
N PHE A 63 -9.37 -0.33 20.72
CA PHE A 63 -8.79 -1.07 21.85
C PHE A 63 -8.21 -0.09 22.87
N SER A 64 -8.23 -0.46 24.16
CA SER A 64 -7.56 0.34 25.19
C SER A 64 -6.05 0.09 25.19
N THR A 65 -5.27 1.07 25.67
CA THR A 65 -3.83 0.89 25.89
C THR A 65 -3.57 -0.30 26.82
N SER A 66 -4.37 -0.48 27.87
CA SER A 66 -4.24 -1.61 28.80
C SER A 66 -4.48 -2.98 28.15
N GLU A 67 -5.42 -3.09 27.20
CA GLU A 67 -5.64 -4.32 26.43
C GLU A 67 -4.38 -4.66 25.60
N LEU A 68 -3.78 -3.65 24.95
CA LEU A 68 -2.61 -3.84 24.10
C LEU A 68 -1.33 -4.11 24.90
N GLU A 69 -1.16 -3.47 26.05
CA GLU A 69 -0.07 -3.75 27.00
C GLU A 69 -0.16 -5.18 27.52
N SER A 70 -1.35 -5.62 27.95
CA SER A 70 -1.58 -7.00 28.39
C SER A 70 -1.30 -8.00 27.26
N ALA A 71 -1.81 -7.73 26.05
CA ALA A 71 -1.63 -8.59 24.89
C ALA A 71 -0.17 -8.75 24.43
N SER A 72 0.69 -7.78 24.76
CA SER A 72 2.09 -7.71 24.31
C SER A 72 3.11 -7.82 25.45
N GLU A 73 2.68 -8.22 26.65
CA GLU A 73 3.52 -8.28 27.85
C GLU A 73 4.28 -6.96 28.10
N ASN A 74 3.55 -5.84 28.06
CA ASN A 74 4.07 -4.47 28.10
C ASN A 74 5.08 -4.18 26.99
N PHE A 75 4.74 -4.54 25.74
CA PHE A 75 5.59 -4.37 24.57
C PHE A 75 6.99 -5.00 24.76
N SER A 76 7.00 -6.22 25.32
CA SER A 76 8.22 -6.98 25.62
C SER A 76 9.11 -7.12 24.37
N SER A 77 10.42 -6.90 24.55
CA SER A 77 11.39 -7.06 23.46
C SER A 77 11.42 -8.48 22.90
N SER A 78 11.07 -9.49 23.70
CA SER A 78 10.96 -10.89 23.28
C SER A 78 9.83 -11.15 22.27
N LEU A 79 8.81 -10.29 22.27
CA LEU A 79 7.66 -10.38 21.36
C LEU A 79 7.82 -9.44 20.15
N LYS A 80 8.92 -8.69 20.05
CA LYS A 80 9.17 -7.81 18.90
C LYS A 80 9.43 -8.64 17.64
N ILE A 81 8.59 -8.45 16.62
CA ILE A 81 8.68 -9.12 15.32
C ILE A 81 9.18 -8.21 14.20
N GLY A 82 9.21 -6.89 14.43
CA GLY A 82 9.74 -5.94 13.47
C GLY A 82 10.07 -4.60 14.11
N GLU A 83 11.05 -3.90 13.56
CA GLU A 83 11.38 -2.54 13.93
C GLU A 83 11.78 -1.73 12.70
N GLY A 84 11.19 -0.55 12.57
CA GLY A 84 11.54 0.44 11.56
C GLY A 84 11.88 1.80 12.17
N GLY A 85 12.16 2.77 11.30
CA GLY A 85 12.47 4.15 11.71
C GLY A 85 11.34 4.81 12.49
N PHE A 86 10.08 4.41 12.24
CA PHE A 86 8.89 5.09 12.74
C PHE A 86 8.00 4.25 13.67
N ALA A 87 8.23 2.93 13.74
CA ALA A 87 7.39 2.02 14.51
C ALA A 87 8.16 0.79 15.00
N CYS A 88 7.65 0.19 16.07
CA CYS A 88 7.98 -1.16 16.50
C CYS A 88 6.74 -2.03 16.33
N VAL A 89 6.91 -3.27 15.86
CA VAL A 89 5.83 -4.23 15.70
C VAL A 89 6.07 -5.39 16.66
N TYR A 90 5.06 -5.67 17.47
CA TYR A 90 5.07 -6.75 18.46
C TYR A 90 4.03 -7.79 18.09
N ARG A 91 4.35 -9.06 18.28
CA ARG A 91 3.36 -10.12 18.33
C ARG A 91 2.61 -10.01 19.65
N GLY A 92 1.31 -10.16 19.62
CA GLY A 92 0.50 -10.21 20.84
C GLY A 92 -0.66 -11.18 20.73
N ILE A 93 -1.28 -11.46 21.87
CA ILE A 93 -2.51 -12.24 21.96
C ILE A 93 -3.60 -11.31 22.45
N LEU A 94 -4.46 -10.85 21.55
CA LEU A 94 -5.54 -9.92 21.85
C LEU A 94 -6.88 -10.64 21.66
N ARG A 95 -7.66 -10.78 22.73
CA ARG A 95 -8.91 -11.57 22.73
C ARG A 95 -8.69 -12.97 22.13
N ASN A 96 -7.55 -13.56 22.48
CA ASN A 96 -7.08 -14.88 22.06
C ASN A 96 -6.91 -15.07 20.55
N MET A 97 -6.82 -13.96 19.81
CA MET A 97 -6.28 -13.92 18.46
C MET A 97 -4.82 -13.52 18.50
N THR A 98 -3.98 -14.24 17.76
CA THR A 98 -2.61 -13.78 17.52
C THR A 98 -2.66 -12.56 16.59
N VAL A 99 -2.12 -11.43 17.05
CA VAL A 99 -2.15 -10.15 16.35
C VAL A 99 -0.76 -9.52 16.21
N ALA A 100 -0.60 -8.65 15.21
CA ALA A 100 0.57 -7.80 15.06
C ALA A 100 0.21 -6.39 15.55
N ILE A 101 0.88 -5.94 16.61
CA ILE A 101 0.65 -4.65 17.28
C ILE A 101 1.76 -3.69 16.87
N LYS A 102 1.44 -2.76 15.96
CA LYS A 102 2.36 -1.73 15.46
C LYS A 102 2.23 -0.48 16.33
N VAL A 103 3.23 -0.24 17.17
CA VAL A 103 3.35 0.93 18.03
C VAL A 103 4.18 2.00 17.32
N LEU A 104 3.59 3.16 17.07
CA LEU A 104 4.29 4.29 16.45
C LEU A 104 5.14 5.02 17.49
N LYS A 105 6.35 5.43 17.11
CA LYS A 105 7.30 6.08 18.03
C LYS A 105 6.77 7.48 18.41
N PRO A 106 6.68 7.83 19.71
CA PRO A 106 5.95 9.01 20.20
C PRO A 106 6.59 10.36 19.84
N ASP A 107 7.90 10.40 19.57
CA ASP A 107 8.66 11.66 19.43
C ASP A 107 8.50 12.38 18.09
N ASN A 108 7.69 11.84 17.17
CA ASN A 108 7.55 12.38 15.82
C ASN A 108 6.10 12.82 15.56
N LEU A 109 5.88 14.12 15.32
CA LEU A 109 4.62 14.64 14.72
C LEU A 109 4.21 13.84 13.46
N GLN A 110 5.21 13.29 12.77
CA GLN A 110 5.05 12.40 11.63
C GLN A 110 4.37 11.06 11.98
N GLY A 111 4.65 10.48 13.17
CA GLY A 111 4.07 9.21 13.61
C GLY A 111 2.55 9.31 13.79
N ARG A 112 2.06 10.37 14.44
CA ARG A 112 0.61 10.60 14.56
C ARG A 112 -0.07 10.82 13.22
N SER A 113 0.55 11.57 12.30
CA SER A 113 0.01 11.73 10.95
C SER A 113 -0.03 10.40 10.18
N GLN A 114 0.96 9.51 10.38
CA GLN A 114 0.95 8.17 9.77
C GLN A 114 -0.16 7.32 10.36
N PHE A 115 -0.34 7.32 11.69
CA PHE A 115 -1.45 6.65 12.36
C PHE A 115 -2.79 7.03 11.74
N GLU A 116 -3.10 8.33 11.73
CA GLU A 116 -4.38 8.85 11.22
C GLU A 116 -4.59 8.48 9.75
N GLN A 117 -3.53 8.46 8.95
CA GLN A 117 -3.58 8.08 7.55
C GLN A 117 -3.86 6.59 7.35
N GLU A 118 -3.18 5.71 8.10
CA GLU A 118 -3.39 4.25 8.02
C GLU A 118 -4.81 3.88 8.41
N VAL A 119 -5.28 4.41 9.55
CA VAL A 119 -6.66 4.21 10.00
C VAL A 119 -7.63 4.74 8.94
N ALA A 120 -7.39 5.93 8.38
CA ALA A 120 -8.28 6.52 7.38
C ALA A 120 -8.38 5.68 6.09
N ILE A 121 -7.30 5.05 5.64
CA ILE A 121 -7.32 4.22 4.43
C ILE A 121 -7.87 2.82 4.74
N LEU A 122 -7.24 2.09 5.66
CA LEU A 122 -7.50 0.67 5.88
C LEU A 122 -8.85 0.39 6.56
N SER A 123 -9.45 1.36 7.24
CA SER A 123 -10.84 1.22 7.71
C SER A 123 -11.88 1.28 6.57
N ARG A 124 -11.49 1.73 5.37
CA ARG A 124 -12.41 2.00 4.24
C ARG A 124 -12.22 1.09 3.04
N VAL A 125 -11.06 0.45 2.92
CA VAL A 125 -10.71 -0.39 1.77
C VAL A 125 -10.35 -1.79 2.24
N ARG A 126 -10.71 -2.79 1.44
CA ARG A 126 -10.40 -4.19 1.75
C ARG A 126 -10.20 -4.99 0.48
N HIS A 127 -9.14 -5.79 0.48
CA HIS A 127 -8.74 -6.63 -0.65
C HIS A 127 -7.86 -7.78 -0.14
N PRO A 128 -7.91 -8.99 -0.76
CA PRO A 128 -7.16 -10.16 -0.28
C PRO A 128 -5.65 -9.94 -0.14
N HIS A 129 -5.09 -9.08 -1.00
CA HIS A 129 -3.66 -8.75 -1.04
C HIS A 129 -3.33 -7.42 -0.35
N LEU A 130 -4.17 -6.96 0.58
CA LEU A 130 -3.89 -5.87 1.51
C LEU A 130 -3.91 -6.40 2.93
N VAL A 131 -3.03 -5.89 3.79
CA VAL A 131 -3.04 -6.24 5.21
C VAL A 131 -4.35 -5.80 5.86
N THR A 132 -4.92 -6.66 6.71
CA THR A 132 -6.18 -6.39 7.40
C THR A 132 -5.91 -5.63 8.69
N LEU A 133 -6.43 -4.41 8.79
CA LEU A 133 -6.52 -3.65 10.04
C LEU A 133 -7.66 -4.22 10.89
N LEU A 134 -7.33 -4.84 12.03
CA LEU A 134 -8.29 -5.39 12.98
C LEU A 134 -8.86 -4.31 13.90
N GLY A 135 -8.04 -3.31 14.22
CA GLY A 135 -8.42 -2.18 15.06
C GLY A 135 -7.25 -1.27 15.38
N ALA A 136 -7.47 -0.33 16.28
CA ALA A 136 -6.45 0.63 16.69
C ALA A 136 -6.70 1.11 18.12
N CYS A 137 -5.69 1.74 18.71
CA CYS A 137 -5.77 2.50 19.95
C CYS A 137 -5.30 3.93 19.68
N SER A 138 -6.24 4.87 19.74
CA SER A 138 -6.00 6.28 19.45
C SER A 138 -5.14 6.95 20.54
N GLU A 139 -5.26 6.51 21.80
CA GLU A 139 -4.51 7.05 22.94
C GLU A 139 -3.01 6.86 22.76
N SER A 140 -2.58 5.65 22.40
CA SER A 140 -1.17 5.29 22.21
C SER A 140 -0.73 5.27 20.74
N SER A 141 -1.55 5.79 19.81
CA SER A 141 -1.28 5.75 18.35
C SER A 141 -0.81 4.37 17.87
N THR A 142 -1.53 3.33 18.27
CA THR A 142 -1.15 1.93 18.05
C THR A 142 -2.13 1.25 17.11
N LEU A 143 -1.63 0.49 16.13
CA LEU A 143 -2.42 -0.20 15.11
C LEU A 143 -2.35 -1.71 15.33
N VAL A 144 -3.47 -2.41 15.13
CA VAL A 144 -3.57 -3.87 15.33
C VAL A 144 -3.94 -4.53 14.01
N TYR A 145 -3.10 -5.46 13.54
CA TYR A 145 -3.26 -6.17 12.28
C TYR A 145 -3.31 -7.69 12.47
N GLU A 146 -3.72 -8.39 11.42
CA GLU A 146 -3.44 -9.82 11.25
C GLU A 146 -1.93 -10.11 11.30
N VAL A 147 -1.55 -11.29 11.81
CA VAL A 147 -0.15 -11.74 11.77
C VAL A 147 0.16 -12.44 10.45
N LEU A 148 1.26 -12.04 9.83
CA LEU A 148 1.81 -12.65 8.62
C LEU A 148 3.14 -13.33 8.96
N PRO A 149 3.13 -14.65 9.26
CA PRO A 149 4.20 -15.32 9.99
C PRO A 149 5.50 -15.44 9.19
N ASN A 150 5.44 -15.37 7.85
CA ASN A 150 6.63 -15.48 7.01
C ASN A 150 7.44 -14.18 6.94
N GLY A 151 6.90 -13.08 7.49
CA GLY A 151 7.56 -11.77 7.48
C GLY A 151 7.46 -11.08 6.12
N SER A 152 8.46 -10.26 5.79
CA SER A 152 8.46 -9.46 4.57
C SER A 152 9.13 -10.16 3.39
N LEU A 153 8.78 -9.76 2.18
CA LEU A 153 9.44 -10.21 0.96
C LEU A 153 10.93 -9.79 0.93
N GLU A 154 11.30 -8.70 1.61
CA GLU A 154 12.70 -8.33 1.81
C GLU A 154 13.49 -9.43 2.52
N ASP A 155 12.90 -10.06 3.54
CA ASP A 155 13.54 -11.13 4.31
C ASP A 155 13.89 -12.33 3.41
N PHE A 156 13.02 -12.65 2.45
CA PHE A 156 13.27 -13.69 1.44
C PHE A 156 14.28 -13.27 0.39
N LEU A 157 14.30 -11.99 -0.01
CA LEU A 157 15.26 -11.49 -0.98
C LEU A 157 16.66 -11.34 -0.40
N VAL A 158 16.82 -11.11 0.91
CA VAL A 158 18.14 -10.94 1.56
C VAL A 158 18.68 -12.26 2.11
N CYS A 159 17.84 -13.11 2.69
CA CYS A 159 18.28 -14.39 3.27
C CYS A 159 18.33 -15.49 2.21
N ALA A 160 19.53 -16.03 1.93
CA ALA A 160 19.74 -17.05 0.91
C ALA A 160 18.91 -18.32 1.12
N ASP A 161 18.76 -18.78 2.37
CA ASP A 161 17.99 -19.98 2.71
C ASP A 161 16.49 -19.78 2.44
N LYS A 162 15.95 -18.62 2.85
CA LYS A 162 14.56 -18.26 2.54
C LYS A 162 14.34 -18.05 1.04
N ARG A 163 15.32 -17.47 0.34
CA ARG A 163 15.21 -17.14 -1.09
C ARG A 163 14.89 -18.36 -1.97
N GLN A 164 15.42 -19.53 -1.61
CA GLN A 164 15.18 -20.79 -2.32
C GLN A 164 13.71 -21.23 -2.27
N ALA A 165 12.95 -20.77 -1.25
CA ALA A 165 11.51 -21.03 -1.17
C ALA A 165 10.72 -20.21 -2.20
N LEU A 166 11.28 -19.12 -2.75
CA LEU A 166 10.65 -18.32 -3.79
C LEU A 166 11.04 -18.82 -5.19
N ILE A 167 10.52 -19.99 -5.56
CA ILE A 167 10.59 -20.47 -6.94
C ILE A 167 9.86 -19.50 -7.89
N TRP A 168 10.20 -19.53 -9.18
CA TRP A 168 9.70 -18.58 -10.15
C TRP A 168 8.17 -18.49 -10.18
N GLN A 169 7.46 -19.60 -9.97
CA GLN A 169 6.01 -19.64 -9.92
C GLN A 169 5.44 -18.79 -8.78
N ILE A 170 6.06 -18.86 -7.60
CA ILE A 170 5.66 -18.07 -6.43
C ILE A 170 5.99 -16.59 -6.68
N ARG A 171 7.14 -16.28 -7.29
CA ARG A 171 7.50 -14.90 -7.65
C ARG A 171 6.50 -14.31 -8.65
N SER A 172 6.13 -15.06 -9.69
CA SER A 172 5.10 -14.66 -10.66
C SER A 172 3.75 -14.44 -10.00
N ARG A 173 3.36 -15.31 -9.04
CA ARG A 173 2.14 -15.12 -8.25
C ARG A 173 2.19 -13.83 -7.44
N ILE A 174 3.25 -13.59 -6.67
CA ILE A 174 3.43 -12.37 -5.87
C ILE A 174 3.33 -11.12 -6.75
N ILE A 175 3.95 -11.11 -7.93
CA ILE A 175 3.85 -9.98 -8.89
C ILE A 175 2.39 -9.70 -9.26
N ALA A 176 1.60 -10.76 -9.53
CA ALA A 176 0.18 -10.63 -9.85
C ALA A 176 -0.67 -10.13 -8.68
N GLU A 177 -0.43 -10.67 -7.48
CA GLU A 177 -1.13 -10.29 -6.26
C GLU A 177 -0.91 -8.80 -5.91
N ILE A 178 0.33 -8.32 -6.02
CA ILE A 178 0.67 -6.90 -5.80
C ILE A 178 0.09 -6.01 -6.91
N CYS A 179 0.17 -6.43 -8.16
CA CYS A 179 -0.46 -5.70 -9.27
C CYS A 179 -1.97 -5.55 -9.03
N SER A 180 -2.65 -6.63 -8.61
CA SER A 180 -4.07 -6.64 -8.27
C SER A 180 -4.40 -5.66 -7.12
N ALA A 181 -3.60 -5.67 -6.05
CA ALA A 181 -3.77 -4.75 -4.92
C ALA A 181 -3.65 -3.28 -5.35
N LEU A 182 -2.65 -2.93 -6.16
CA LEU A 182 -2.44 -1.57 -6.63
C LEU A 182 -3.58 -1.11 -7.55
N ILE A 183 -4.02 -1.96 -8.49
CA ILE A 183 -5.17 -1.66 -9.36
C ILE A 183 -6.41 -1.36 -8.50
N PHE A 184 -6.67 -2.17 -7.47
CA PHE A 184 -7.78 -1.96 -6.55
C PHE A 184 -7.69 -0.60 -5.84
N LEU A 185 -6.53 -0.25 -5.28
CA LEU A 185 -6.29 1.04 -4.64
C LEU A 185 -6.49 2.21 -5.62
N HIS A 186 -5.93 2.12 -6.82
CA HIS A 186 -5.98 3.17 -7.84
C HIS A 186 -7.38 3.36 -8.42
N LYS A 187 -8.19 2.29 -8.48
CA LYS A 187 -9.59 2.36 -8.93
C LYS A 187 -10.58 2.71 -7.83
N ASN A 188 -10.15 2.81 -6.57
CA ASN A 188 -11.03 3.15 -5.45
C ASN A 188 -11.83 4.43 -5.72
N LYS A 189 -13.14 4.40 -5.44
CA LYS A 189 -14.07 5.52 -5.63
C LYS A 189 -14.63 5.99 -4.28
N PRO A 190 -14.88 7.30 -4.09
CA PRO A 190 -14.73 8.39 -5.06
C PRO A 190 -13.28 8.85 -5.28
N HIS A 191 -12.36 8.45 -4.40
CA HIS A 191 -10.97 8.93 -4.42
C HIS A 191 -10.01 7.75 -4.58
N PRO A 192 -9.20 7.72 -5.66
CA PRO A 192 -8.08 6.80 -5.80
C PRO A 192 -7.14 6.87 -4.60
N VAL A 193 -6.50 5.77 -4.25
CA VAL A 193 -5.47 5.71 -3.22
C VAL A 193 -4.14 5.41 -3.89
N VAL A 194 -3.10 6.21 -3.60
CA VAL A 194 -1.71 5.91 -3.99
C VAL A 194 -0.98 5.40 -2.76
N HIS A 195 -0.28 4.27 -2.89
CA HIS A 195 0.45 3.67 -1.79
C HIS A 195 1.68 4.52 -1.39
N GLY A 196 2.51 4.89 -2.37
CA GLY A 196 3.62 5.84 -2.21
C GLY A 196 4.91 5.28 -1.61
N ASP A 197 4.87 4.14 -0.88
CA ASP A 197 6.07 3.45 -0.36
C ASP A 197 6.11 1.96 -0.72
N LEU A 198 5.83 1.61 -1.97
CA LEU A 198 5.88 0.21 -2.38
C LEU A 198 7.33 -0.29 -2.46
N LYS A 199 7.65 -1.31 -1.66
CA LYS A 199 8.95 -1.99 -1.61
C LYS A 199 8.78 -3.41 -1.03
N PRO A 200 9.76 -4.31 -1.21
CA PRO A 200 9.64 -5.68 -0.67
C PRO A 200 9.49 -5.73 0.86
N ALA A 201 10.06 -4.78 1.60
CA ALA A 201 9.87 -4.70 3.06
C ALA A 201 8.41 -4.44 3.49
N ASN A 202 7.60 -3.83 2.59
CA ASN A 202 6.19 -3.53 2.83
C ASN A 202 5.25 -4.59 2.22
N ILE A 203 5.80 -5.63 1.59
CA ILE A 203 5.06 -6.77 1.07
C ILE A 203 5.25 -7.92 2.06
N LEU A 204 4.22 -8.24 2.83
CA LEU A 204 4.26 -9.31 3.83
C LEU A 204 3.70 -10.61 3.26
N LEU A 205 4.16 -11.75 3.77
CA LEU A 205 3.77 -13.08 3.30
C LEU A 205 3.04 -13.85 4.40
N ASP A 206 1.89 -14.42 4.06
CA ASP A 206 1.16 -15.34 4.94
C ASP A 206 1.82 -16.73 4.97
N VAL A 207 1.22 -17.67 5.72
CA VAL A 207 1.70 -19.06 5.84
C VAL A 207 1.85 -19.79 4.50
N ASN A 208 1.07 -19.43 3.48
CA ASN A 208 1.05 -20.03 2.15
C ASN A 208 1.88 -19.23 1.11
N LEU A 209 2.66 -18.25 1.59
CA LEU A 209 3.40 -17.29 0.76
C LEU A 209 2.50 -16.46 -0.15
N VAL A 210 1.24 -16.25 0.23
CA VAL A 210 0.36 -15.26 -0.40
C VAL A 210 0.75 -13.88 0.09
N SER A 211 0.91 -12.94 -0.83
CA SER A 211 1.38 -11.60 -0.52
C SER A 211 0.25 -10.67 -0.08
N LYS A 212 0.57 -9.81 0.88
CA LYS A 212 -0.26 -8.71 1.35
C LYS A 212 0.56 -7.43 1.46
N LEU A 213 0.10 -6.38 0.79
CA LEU A 213 0.69 -5.05 0.87
C LEU A 213 0.34 -4.39 2.21
N SER A 214 1.33 -3.79 2.85
CA SER A 214 1.26 -3.20 4.19
C SER A 214 1.90 -1.81 4.20
N ASP A 215 1.83 -1.12 5.35
CA ASP A 215 2.45 0.18 5.63
C ASP A 215 1.85 1.37 4.83
N PHE A 216 0.64 1.75 5.22
CA PHE A 216 -0.13 2.81 4.55
C PHE A 216 0.13 4.21 5.12
N GLY A 217 1.14 4.38 5.99
CA GLY A 217 1.34 5.61 6.77
C GLY A 217 1.61 6.84 5.93
N ILE A 218 2.22 6.67 4.76
CA ILE A 218 2.44 7.77 3.81
C ILE A 218 1.54 7.71 2.58
N SER A 219 0.64 6.73 2.50
CA SER A 219 -0.33 6.61 1.41
C SER A 219 -1.30 7.78 1.39
N ARG A 220 -1.88 8.09 0.23
CA ARG A 220 -2.72 9.29 0.06
C ARG A 220 -3.96 8.99 -0.78
N PHE A 221 -5.12 9.49 -0.32
CA PHE A 221 -6.29 9.66 -1.18
C PHE A 221 -6.02 10.81 -2.16
N LEU A 222 -6.24 10.57 -3.45
CA LEU A 222 -6.20 11.60 -4.47
C LEU A 222 -7.56 12.29 -4.52
N ILE A 223 -7.57 13.55 -4.11
CA ILE A 223 -8.75 14.41 -4.20
C ILE A 223 -8.64 15.16 -5.53
N GLN A 224 -9.68 15.08 -6.35
CA GLN A 224 -9.75 15.80 -7.62
C GLN A 224 -9.65 17.30 -7.34
N SER A 225 -8.65 17.97 -7.90
CA SER A 225 -8.55 19.43 -7.82
C SER A 225 -9.72 20.05 -8.58
N SER A 226 -10.36 21.05 -7.98
CA SER A 226 -11.46 21.82 -8.60
C SER A 226 -11.03 22.60 -9.84
N THR A 227 -9.72 22.71 -10.11
CA THR A 227 -9.20 23.56 -11.20
C THR A 227 -8.81 22.80 -12.47
N ASN A 228 -8.35 21.53 -12.40
CA ASN A 228 -7.67 20.89 -13.55
C ASN A 228 -8.13 19.46 -13.91
N ASN A 229 -9.18 18.90 -13.31
CA ASN A 229 -9.62 17.50 -13.53
C ASN A 229 -8.56 16.40 -13.32
N THR A 230 -7.33 16.74 -12.95
CA THR A 230 -6.27 15.79 -12.61
C THR A 230 -6.37 15.38 -11.14
N THR A 231 -6.40 14.06 -10.90
CA THR A 231 -6.29 13.46 -9.56
C THR A 231 -4.82 13.27 -9.22
N LEU A 232 -4.23 14.20 -8.46
CA LEU A 232 -2.86 14.12 -7.97
C LEU A 232 -2.74 14.73 -6.57
N TYR A 233 -1.70 14.35 -5.83
CA TYR A 233 -1.36 14.96 -4.55
C TYR A 233 -0.02 15.69 -4.68
N HIS A 234 0.03 16.95 -4.27
CA HIS A 234 1.24 17.77 -4.32
C HIS A 234 1.83 17.94 -2.92
N THR A 235 3.14 17.79 -2.77
CA THR A 235 3.88 17.99 -1.51
C THR A 235 5.22 18.68 -1.76
N MET A 236 5.63 19.55 -0.84
CA MET A 236 6.99 20.14 -0.86
C MET A 236 8.06 19.19 -0.32
N HIS A 237 7.65 18.12 0.36
CA HIS A 237 8.54 17.13 0.96
C HIS A 237 8.11 15.72 0.51
N PRO A 238 8.59 15.25 -0.65
CA PRO A 238 8.42 13.86 -1.06
C PRO A 238 8.94 12.91 0.02
N ALA A 239 8.11 11.94 0.40
CA ALA A 239 8.45 10.92 1.38
C ALA A 239 8.30 9.54 0.74
N GLY A 240 9.16 8.61 1.14
CA GLY A 240 9.23 7.24 0.63
C GLY A 240 10.65 6.69 0.71
N THR A 241 10.86 5.50 0.18
CA THR A 241 12.17 4.83 0.22
C THR A 241 13.01 5.18 -1.03
N PRO A 242 14.18 5.84 -0.90
CA PRO A 242 14.89 6.47 -2.03
C PRO A 242 15.16 5.61 -3.26
N LEU A 243 15.37 4.30 -3.10
CA LEU A 243 15.69 3.38 -4.21
C LEU A 243 14.45 2.84 -4.94
N TYR A 244 13.26 3.12 -4.43
CA TYR A 244 11.98 2.73 -5.04
C TYR A 244 11.16 3.96 -5.46
N MET A 245 11.50 5.15 -4.96
CA MET A 245 10.75 6.37 -5.24
C MET A 245 10.83 6.75 -6.72
N ASP A 246 9.66 7.14 -7.24
CA ASP A 246 9.51 7.71 -8.57
C ASP A 246 10.37 8.99 -8.73
N PRO A 247 11.31 9.03 -9.68
CA PRO A 247 12.18 10.19 -9.88
C PRO A 247 11.40 11.45 -10.31
N GLU A 248 10.28 11.31 -11.01
CA GLU A 248 9.43 12.46 -11.37
C GLU A 248 8.70 12.98 -10.14
N PHE A 249 8.23 12.10 -9.25
CA PHE A 249 7.66 12.52 -7.95
C PHE A 249 8.70 13.23 -7.07
N LEU A 250 9.93 12.69 -7.00
CA LEU A 250 11.03 13.33 -6.28
C LEU A 250 11.34 14.74 -6.80
N ALA A 251 11.30 14.92 -8.12
CA ALA A 251 11.61 16.20 -8.76
C ALA A 251 10.46 17.22 -8.67
N THR A 252 9.21 16.77 -8.76
CA THR A 252 8.03 17.65 -8.91
C THR A 252 7.20 17.80 -7.64
N GLY A 253 7.29 16.84 -6.70
CA GLY A 253 6.38 16.74 -5.57
C GLY A 253 4.99 16.20 -5.91
N GLU A 254 4.75 15.79 -7.16
CA GLU A 254 3.45 15.28 -7.61
C GLU A 254 3.32 13.76 -7.48
N LEU A 255 2.63 13.31 -6.42
CA LEU A 255 2.32 11.91 -6.19
C LEU A 255 1.10 11.49 -7.02
N THR A 256 1.26 10.42 -7.81
CA THR A 256 0.22 9.89 -8.71
C THR A 256 0.21 8.36 -8.71
N PRO A 257 -0.83 7.70 -9.29
CA PRO A 257 -0.82 6.25 -9.45
C PRO A 257 0.41 5.72 -10.20
N HIS A 258 0.96 6.51 -11.13
CA HIS A 258 2.17 6.17 -11.88
C HIS A 258 3.45 6.13 -11.01
N SER A 259 3.41 6.73 -9.81
CA SER A 259 4.51 6.63 -8.85
C SER A 259 4.57 5.23 -8.21
N ASP A 260 3.42 4.60 -7.99
CA ASP A 260 3.36 3.18 -7.59
C ASP A 260 3.79 2.27 -8.75
N VAL A 261 3.48 2.62 -10.00
CA VAL A 261 3.93 1.85 -11.19
C VAL A 261 5.45 1.79 -11.28
N TYR A 262 6.13 2.92 -11.05
CA TYR A 262 7.58 2.95 -11.00
C TYR A 262 8.13 2.02 -9.91
N SER A 263 7.60 2.15 -8.70
CA SER A 263 7.99 1.33 -7.55
C SER A 263 7.75 -0.17 -7.81
N PHE A 264 6.63 -0.50 -8.46
CA PHE A 264 6.27 -1.86 -8.87
C PHE A 264 7.29 -2.43 -9.85
N GLY A 265 7.71 -1.65 -10.85
CA GLY A 265 8.76 -2.05 -11.78
C GLY A 265 10.07 -2.42 -11.07
N ILE A 266 10.51 -1.61 -10.08
CA ILE A 266 11.70 -1.93 -9.28
C ILE A 266 11.52 -3.23 -8.49
N VAL A 267 10.34 -3.46 -7.89
CA VAL A 267 10.04 -4.73 -7.18
C VAL A 267 10.09 -5.93 -8.14
N VAL A 268 9.55 -5.81 -9.35
CA VAL A 268 9.61 -6.87 -10.36
C VAL A 268 11.06 -7.17 -10.77
N LEU A 269 11.89 -6.14 -10.99
CA LEU A 269 13.32 -6.34 -11.30
C LEU A 269 14.04 -7.08 -10.16
N ARG A 270 13.72 -6.77 -8.90
CA ARG A 270 14.28 -7.47 -7.73
C ARG A 270 13.82 -8.92 -7.66
N LEU A 271 12.54 -9.19 -7.91
CA LEU A 271 12.03 -10.56 -7.97
C LEU A 271 12.64 -11.36 -9.12
N LEU A 272 12.92 -10.73 -10.26
CA LEU A 272 13.54 -11.41 -11.40
C LEU A 272 15.01 -11.75 -11.14
N THR A 273 15.77 -10.85 -10.54
CA THR A 273 17.23 -10.95 -10.43
C THR A 273 17.74 -11.38 -9.06
N GLY A 274 16.92 -11.28 -8.01
CA GLY A 274 17.34 -11.49 -6.61
C GLY A 274 18.37 -10.45 -6.12
N LYS A 275 18.62 -9.39 -6.89
CA LYS A 275 19.65 -8.38 -6.60
C LYS A 275 19.11 -7.20 -5.77
N PRO A 276 20.00 -6.43 -5.11
CA PRO A 276 19.63 -5.15 -4.50
C PRO A 276 19.07 -4.16 -5.53
N PRO A 277 18.23 -3.19 -5.12
CA PRO A 277 17.63 -2.22 -6.06
C PRO A 277 18.65 -1.23 -6.67
N VAL A 278 19.83 -1.06 -6.06
CA VAL A 278 20.85 -0.11 -6.54
C VAL A 278 21.36 -0.55 -7.92
N GLY A 279 21.15 0.29 -8.94
CA GLY A 279 21.63 0.05 -10.30
C GLY A 279 20.93 -1.10 -11.03
N ILE A 280 19.89 -1.70 -10.44
CA ILE A 280 19.24 -2.91 -10.96
C ILE A 280 18.66 -2.70 -12.36
N LYS A 281 18.06 -1.52 -12.60
CA LYS A 281 17.51 -1.13 -13.90
C LYS A 281 18.57 -1.24 -15.00
N LYS A 282 19.71 -0.57 -14.81
CA LYS A 282 20.81 -0.55 -15.76
C LYS A 282 21.38 -1.94 -16.01
N VAL A 283 21.54 -2.75 -14.96
CA VAL A 283 22.03 -4.12 -15.08
C VAL A 283 21.13 -4.96 -15.98
N VAL A 284 19.81 -4.84 -15.82
CA VAL A 284 18.84 -5.57 -16.65
C VAL A 284 18.77 -4.99 -18.07
N GLU A 285 18.79 -3.67 -18.24
CA GLU A 285 18.86 -3.01 -19.56
C GLU A 285 20.09 -3.48 -20.35
N ASP A 286 21.28 -3.46 -19.75
CA ASP A 286 22.53 -3.87 -20.38
C ASP A 286 22.49 -5.35 -20.78
N ALA A 287 21.94 -6.21 -19.92
CA ALA A 287 21.79 -7.64 -20.20
C ALA A 287 20.78 -7.90 -21.32
N MET A 288 19.67 -7.15 -21.37
CA MET A 288 18.70 -7.24 -22.47
C MET A 288 19.31 -6.80 -23.80
N MET A 289 20.04 -5.69 -23.82
CA MET A 289 20.70 -5.19 -25.04
C MET A 289 21.74 -6.18 -25.60
N LYS A 290 22.42 -6.92 -24.72
CA LYS A 290 23.43 -7.93 -25.11
C LYS A 290 22.85 -9.30 -25.40
N GLY A 291 21.56 -9.54 -25.13
CA GLY A 291 20.97 -10.88 -25.20
C GLY A 291 21.43 -11.83 -24.08
N GLU A 292 21.97 -11.29 -22.99
CA GLU A 292 22.56 -12.03 -21.86
C GLU A 292 21.65 -12.03 -20.63
N LEU A 293 20.33 -11.90 -20.81
CA LEU A 293 19.38 -11.74 -19.70
C LEU A 293 19.43 -12.90 -18.69
N HIS A 294 19.68 -14.13 -19.15
CA HIS A 294 19.86 -15.31 -18.30
C HIS A 294 20.99 -15.13 -17.26
N SER A 295 22.02 -14.31 -17.55
CA SER A 295 23.15 -14.08 -16.64
C SER A 295 22.79 -13.22 -15.42
N VAL A 296 21.68 -12.49 -15.47
CA VAL A 296 21.23 -11.61 -14.39
C VAL A 296 20.02 -12.12 -13.63
N VAL A 297 19.34 -13.15 -14.15
CA VAL A 297 18.21 -13.82 -13.51
C VAL A 297 18.69 -14.61 -12.29
N ASP A 298 17.86 -14.64 -11.25
CA ASP A 298 18.14 -15.37 -10.04
C ASP A 298 18.01 -16.89 -10.25
N SER A 299 19.14 -17.60 -10.26
CA SER A 299 19.17 -19.06 -10.39
C SER A 299 18.53 -19.78 -9.20
N SER A 300 18.42 -19.14 -8.03
CA SER A 300 17.76 -19.74 -6.86
C SER A 300 16.25 -19.90 -7.03
N ALA A 301 15.65 -19.19 -7.99
CA ALA A 301 14.23 -19.32 -8.33
C ALA A 301 13.91 -20.55 -9.21
N GLY A 302 14.94 -21.35 -9.55
CA GLY A 302 14.82 -22.47 -10.49
C GLY A 302 14.84 -22.03 -11.95
N GLU A 303 14.40 -22.91 -12.84
CA GLU A 303 14.39 -22.67 -14.28
C GLU A 303 13.17 -21.83 -14.68
N TRP A 304 13.41 -20.54 -14.93
CA TRP A 304 12.43 -19.67 -15.53
C TRP A 304 12.24 -20.00 -17.01
N PRO A 305 11.01 -20.02 -17.53
CA PRO A 305 10.80 -20.03 -18.97
C PRO A 305 11.31 -18.73 -19.62
N ASP A 306 12.19 -18.84 -20.62
CA ASP A 306 12.86 -17.70 -21.26
C ASP A 306 11.90 -16.60 -21.74
N VAL A 307 10.76 -17.01 -22.30
CA VAL A 307 9.71 -16.09 -22.77
C VAL A 307 9.16 -15.23 -21.63
N LEU A 308 8.93 -15.84 -20.46
CA LEU A 308 8.42 -15.12 -19.30
C LEU A 308 9.47 -14.17 -18.72
N VAL A 309 10.75 -14.58 -18.70
CA VAL A 309 11.87 -13.72 -18.29
C VAL A 309 11.94 -12.48 -19.15
N GLN A 310 11.91 -12.64 -20.49
CA GLN A 310 11.99 -11.51 -21.41
C GLN A 310 10.79 -10.57 -21.26
N GLN A 311 9.58 -11.12 -21.14
CA GLN A 311 8.37 -10.32 -20.94
C GLN A 311 8.38 -9.57 -19.60
N LEU A 312 8.79 -10.22 -18.51
CA LEU A 312 8.89 -9.58 -17.19
C LEU A 312 9.95 -8.48 -17.18
N ALA A 313 11.12 -8.73 -17.77
CA ALA A 313 12.18 -7.74 -17.86
C ALA A 313 11.72 -6.50 -18.65
N HIS A 314 11.15 -6.70 -19.84
CA HIS A 314 10.62 -5.61 -20.65
C HIS A 314 9.54 -4.82 -19.89
N LEU A 315 8.56 -5.53 -19.32
CA LEU A 315 7.47 -4.92 -18.55
C LEU A 315 7.99 -4.08 -17.38
N ALA A 316 8.92 -4.64 -16.61
CA ALA A 316 9.50 -3.97 -15.45
C ALA A 316 10.29 -2.73 -15.85
N LEU A 317 11.08 -2.81 -16.93
CA LEU A 317 11.79 -1.65 -17.46
C LEU A 317 10.84 -0.55 -17.92
N SER A 318 9.78 -0.87 -18.66
CA SER A 318 8.75 0.10 -19.06
C SER A 318 8.05 0.74 -17.86
N CYS A 319 7.82 -0.01 -16.78
CA CYS A 319 7.29 0.55 -15.53
C CYS A 319 8.26 1.57 -14.90
N THR A 320 9.56 1.38 -15.05
CA THR A 320 10.63 2.24 -14.50
C THR A 320 11.07 3.38 -15.42
N GLU A 321 10.26 3.75 -16.40
CA GLU A 321 10.52 4.92 -17.24
C GLU A 321 10.59 6.21 -16.43
N LEU A 322 11.50 7.10 -16.79
CA LEU A 322 11.71 8.35 -16.04
C LEU A 322 10.48 9.24 -16.11
N SER A 323 9.83 9.29 -17.27
CA SER A 323 8.62 10.07 -17.47
C SER A 323 7.37 9.23 -17.25
N ARG A 324 6.48 9.66 -16.36
CA ARG A 324 5.26 8.93 -16.00
C ARG A 324 4.33 8.65 -17.18
N ARG A 325 4.31 9.52 -18.20
CA ARG A 325 3.54 9.36 -19.44
C ARG A 325 4.04 8.23 -20.34
N CYS A 326 5.27 7.76 -20.12
CA CYS A 326 5.85 6.62 -20.84
C CYS A 326 5.67 5.30 -20.09
N ARG A 327 5.14 5.34 -18.86
CA ARG A 327 4.87 4.13 -18.07
C ARG A 327 3.53 3.52 -18.49
N PRO A 328 3.42 2.19 -18.50
CA PRO A 328 2.18 1.50 -18.85
C PRO A 328 1.11 1.66 -17.76
N ASP A 329 -0.17 1.55 -18.15
CA ASP A 329 -1.28 1.45 -17.20
C ASP A 329 -1.30 0.07 -16.53
N LEU A 330 -1.48 0.05 -15.20
CA LEU A 330 -1.52 -1.21 -14.45
C LEU A 330 -2.68 -2.10 -14.87
N SER A 331 -3.87 -1.53 -15.03
CA SER A 331 -5.08 -2.31 -15.29
C SER A 331 -5.21 -2.80 -16.73
N GLY A 332 -4.49 -2.18 -17.66
CA GLY A 332 -4.44 -2.52 -19.07
C GLY A 332 -3.28 -3.43 -19.42
N GLU A 333 -2.12 -2.83 -19.71
CA GLU A 333 -0.96 -3.52 -20.28
C GLU A 333 -0.27 -4.42 -19.27
N VAL A 334 -0.04 -3.92 -18.05
CA VAL A 334 0.68 -4.67 -17.00
C VAL A 334 -0.12 -5.88 -16.56
N TRP A 335 -1.41 -5.70 -16.24
CA TRP A 335 -2.28 -6.79 -15.80
C TRP A 335 -2.37 -7.91 -16.81
N ARG A 336 -2.48 -7.60 -18.11
CA ARG A 336 -2.54 -8.63 -19.17
C ARG A 336 -1.33 -9.55 -19.16
N VAL A 337 -0.13 -8.98 -19.03
CA VAL A 337 1.13 -9.75 -19.00
C VAL A 337 1.23 -10.56 -17.71
N VAL A 338 1.03 -9.91 -16.57
CA VAL A 338 1.23 -10.52 -15.24
C VAL A 338 0.18 -11.60 -14.94
N HIS A 339 -1.08 -11.38 -15.32
CA HIS A 339 -2.14 -12.38 -15.14
C HIS A 339 -1.86 -13.64 -15.97
N ALA A 340 -1.47 -13.49 -17.23
CA ALA A 340 -1.10 -14.62 -18.08
C ALA A 340 0.09 -15.41 -17.51
N MET A 341 1.07 -14.73 -16.94
CA MET A 341 2.21 -15.36 -16.27
C MET A 341 1.80 -16.16 -15.03
N ARG A 342 0.89 -15.62 -14.21
CA ARG A 342 0.34 -16.33 -13.04
C ARG A 342 -0.38 -17.61 -13.46
N ASP A 343 -1.18 -17.54 -14.51
CA ASP A 343 -1.91 -18.71 -15.01
C ASP A 343 -0.96 -19.77 -15.57
N ALA A 344 0.11 -19.36 -16.26
CA ALA A 344 1.18 -20.26 -16.71
C ALA A 344 2.01 -20.85 -15.56
N ALA A 345 2.13 -20.13 -14.45
CA ALA A 345 2.82 -20.55 -13.23
C ALA A 345 2.00 -21.49 -12.33
N SER A 346 0.70 -21.63 -12.59
CA SER A 346 -0.20 -22.42 -11.75
C SER A 346 0.12 -23.91 -11.91
N ILE A 347 0.66 -24.53 -10.86
CA ILE A 347 0.90 -25.97 -10.80
C ILE A 347 -0.47 -26.67 -10.82
N PRO A 348 -0.73 -27.66 -11.69
CA PRO A 348 -1.97 -28.42 -11.64
C PRO A 348 -1.96 -29.27 -10.36
N SER A 349 -2.73 -28.86 -9.36
CA SER A 349 -3.11 -29.69 -8.22
C SER A 349 -4.55 -29.40 -7.82
N ALA A 350 -5.20 -30.46 -7.37
CA ALA A 350 -6.64 -30.70 -7.42
C ALA A 350 -7.50 -29.59 -6.81
N SER A 351 -8.65 -29.37 -7.48
CA SER A 351 -9.83 -28.64 -7.04
C SER A 351 -9.66 -27.17 -6.64
N SER A 352 -9.89 -26.26 -7.58
CA SER A 352 -11.11 -25.40 -7.54
C SER A 352 -11.25 -24.55 -8.82
N SER A 353 -12.39 -24.75 -9.48
CA SER A 353 -13.16 -23.77 -10.29
C SER A 353 -12.46 -22.84 -11.30
N ARG A 354 -12.72 -23.20 -12.57
CA ARG A 354 -12.90 -22.43 -13.82
C ARG A 354 -12.66 -20.90 -13.81
N PRO A 355 -12.06 -20.34 -14.88
CA PRO A 355 -11.98 -18.91 -15.08
C PRO A 355 -13.36 -18.38 -15.51
N VAL A 356 -13.85 -17.33 -14.86
CA VAL A 356 -15.00 -16.56 -15.34
C VAL A 356 -14.57 -15.11 -15.45
N SER A 357 -14.34 -14.68 -16.68
CA SER A 357 -14.51 -13.30 -17.09
C SER A 357 -16.00 -12.95 -17.00
N ASP A 358 -16.39 -12.01 -16.15
CA ASP A 358 -17.36 -10.97 -16.50
C ASP A 358 -17.58 -9.94 -15.38
N GLU A 359 -17.82 -8.71 -15.81
CA GLU A 359 -18.20 -7.55 -15.00
C GLU A 359 -19.57 -7.75 -14.35
N ASN A 360 -19.67 -8.56 -13.29
CA ASN A 360 -20.65 -8.47 -12.18
C ASN A 360 -20.52 -9.58 -11.13
N CYS A 361 -19.38 -10.28 -11.06
CA CYS A 361 -19.20 -11.33 -10.07
C CYS A 361 -18.99 -10.76 -8.65
N THR A 362 -19.75 -11.27 -7.69
CA THR A 362 -19.59 -10.91 -6.27
C THR A 362 -18.17 -11.27 -5.81
N PRO A 363 -17.39 -10.33 -5.25
CA PRO A 363 -16.04 -10.64 -4.78
C PRO A 363 -16.05 -11.79 -3.76
N LEU A 364 -15.22 -12.82 -3.97
CA LEU A 364 -15.21 -14.04 -3.13
C LEU A 364 -15.02 -13.74 -1.64
N TYR A 365 -14.27 -12.69 -1.29
CA TYR A 365 -14.04 -12.28 0.10
C TYR A 365 -15.26 -11.61 0.77
N PHE A 366 -16.35 -11.37 0.04
CA PHE A 366 -17.65 -10.99 0.60
C PHE A 366 -18.50 -12.19 0.98
N ILE A 367 -18.15 -13.38 0.48
CA ILE A 367 -18.90 -14.60 0.66
C ILE A 367 -18.40 -15.30 1.93
N CYS A 368 -19.33 -15.64 2.82
CA CYS A 368 -19.05 -16.41 4.02
C CYS A 368 -18.62 -17.84 3.63
N PRO A 369 -17.49 -18.36 4.13
CA PRO A 369 -17.08 -19.72 3.82
C PRO A 369 -18.05 -20.81 4.31
N ILE A 370 -18.80 -20.56 5.38
CA ILE A 370 -19.75 -21.54 5.95
C ILE A 370 -21.07 -21.49 5.19
N SER A 371 -21.71 -20.31 5.11
CA SER A 371 -23.05 -20.19 4.51
C SER A 371 -23.03 -20.07 2.99
N GLN A 372 -21.89 -19.74 2.37
CA GLN A 372 -21.75 -19.46 0.94
C GLN A 372 -22.62 -18.29 0.43
N ASP A 373 -23.09 -17.43 1.36
CA ASP A 373 -23.84 -16.21 1.08
C ASP A 373 -22.99 -14.95 1.36
N ILE A 374 -23.41 -13.81 0.81
CA ILE A 374 -22.80 -12.50 1.14
C ILE A 374 -23.00 -12.22 2.63
N MET A 375 -21.91 -11.89 3.33
CA MET A 375 -21.95 -11.58 4.76
C MET A 375 -22.70 -10.25 5.04
N ASN A 376 -23.65 -10.30 5.95
CA ASN A 376 -24.36 -9.14 6.48
C ASN A 376 -23.70 -8.60 7.77
N ASP A 377 -23.22 -9.49 8.64
CA ASP A 377 -22.52 -9.14 9.88
C ASP A 377 -21.19 -9.89 10.02
N PRO A 378 -20.19 -9.57 9.16
CA PRO A 378 -18.95 -10.31 9.13
C PRO A 378 -18.17 -10.20 10.45
N HIS A 379 -17.66 -11.33 10.95
CA HIS A 379 -16.86 -11.45 12.17
C HIS A 379 -15.61 -12.28 11.93
N ILE A 380 -14.49 -11.88 12.54
CA ILE A 380 -13.22 -12.57 12.49
C ILE A 380 -13.14 -13.56 13.64
N ALA A 381 -12.79 -14.82 13.34
CA ALA A 381 -12.57 -15.86 14.34
C ALA A 381 -11.08 -16.01 14.68
N ALA A 382 -10.77 -16.89 15.64
CA ALA A 382 -9.41 -17.12 16.15
C ALA A 382 -8.40 -17.56 15.07
N ASP A 383 -8.87 -18.16 13.98
CA ASP A 383 -8.06 -18.57 12.83
C ASP A 383 -7.72 -17.41 11.88
N GLY A 384 -8.20 -16.19 12.16
CA GLY A 384 -7.99 -15.00 11.34
C GLY A 384 -8.90 -14.89 10.12
N PHE A 385 -9.77 -15.88 9.87
CA PHE A 385 -10.74 -15.84 8.78
C PHE A 385 -12.00 -15.10 9.20
N THR A 386 -12.70 -14.55 8.20
CA THR A 386 -13.96 -13.83 8.43
C THR A 386 -15.15 -14.67 7.97
N TYR A 387 -16.18 -14.71 8.81
CA TYR A 387 -17.41 -15.48 8.63
C TYR A 387 -18.63 -14.62 8.91
N GLU A 388 -19.82 -15.04 8.47
CA GLU A 388 -21.08 -14.48 8.94
C GLU A 388 -21.26 -14.78 10.43
N ALA A 389 -21.63 -13.78 11.24
CA ALA A 389 -21.70 -13.88 12.70
C ALA A 389 -22.53 -15.08 13.16
N GLU A 390 -23.74 -15.22 12.62
CA GLU A 390 -24.67 -16.29 13.00
C GLU A 390 -24.14 -17.66 12.58
N ALA A 391 -23.50 -17.75 11.41
CA ALA A 391 -22.98 -19.01 10.88
C ALA A 391 -21.82 -19.54 11.72
N ILE A 392 -20.84 -18.69 12.07
CA ILE A 392 -19.70 -19.12 12.89
C ILE A 392 -20.11 -19.36 14.35
N ARG A 393 -21.06 -18.60 14.89
CA ARG A 393 -21.63 -18.88 16.23
C ARG A 393 -22.32 -20.23 16.26
N SER A 394 -23.18 -20.51 15.28
CA SER A 394 -23.85 -21.81 15.16
C SER A 394 -22.87 -22.98 15.01
N TRP A 395 -21.78 -22.78 14.25
CA TRP A 395 -20.69 -23.77 14.12
C TRP A 395 -20.05 -24.10 15.48
N LEU A 396 -19.69 -23.07 16.24
CA LEU A 396 -19.07 -23.20 17.57
C LEU A 396 -20.05 -23.76 18.61
N ASP A 397 -21.29 -23.29 18.62
CA ASP A 397 -22.35 -23.74 19.53
C ASP A 397 -22.75 -25.20 19.29
N SER A 398 -22.52 -25.71 18.07
CA SER A 398 -22.69 -27.13 17.73
C SER A 398 -21.58 -28.05 18.28
N GLY A 399 -20.63 -27.49 19.05
CA GLY A 399 -19.54 -28.24 19.69
C GLY A 399 -18.32 -28.46 18.82
N HIS A 400 -18.23 -27.81 17.64
CA HIS A 400 -17.02 -27.86 16.83
C HIS A 400 -15.96 -26.92 17.40
N ASP A 401 -14.75 -27.44 17.60
CA ASP A 401 -13.56 -26.67 18.02
C ASP A 401 -12.52 -26.56 16.89
N MET A 402 -12.91 -26.83 15.65
CA MET A 402 -12.03 -26.80 14.47
C MET A 402 -12.44 -25.67 13.52
N SER A 403 -11.43 -25.03 12.90
CA SER A 403 -11.57 -23.97 11.92
C SER A 403 -12.26 -24.51 10.66
N PRO A 404 -13.36 -23.88 10.20
CA PRO A 404 -14.03 -24.25 8.95
C PRO A 404 -13.12 -24.13 7.71
N MET A 405 -12.11 -23.26 7.75
CA MET A 405 -11.23 -22.97 6.60
C MET A 405 -9.95 -23.80 6.59
N THR A 406 -9.37 -24.05 7.75
CA THR A 406 -8.04 -24.68 7.85
C THR A 406 -8.08 -26.07 8.45
N ASN A 407 -9.21 -26.47 9.03
CA ASN A 407 -9.33 -27.68 9.83
C ASN A 407 -8.25 -27.77 10.94
N MET A 408 -7.81 -26.61 11.44
CA MET A 408 -6.94 -26.47 12.61
C MET A 408 -7.81 -26.14 13.83
N ARG A 409 -7.39 -26.55 15.02
CA ARG A 409 -8.15 -26.29 16.25
C ARG A 409 -8.28 -24.78 16.49
N LEU A 410 -9.50 -24.30 16.66
CA LEU A 410 -9.79 -22.95 17.14
C LEU A 410 -9.52 -22.93 18.63
N GLU A 411 -8.51 -22.17 19.04
CA GLU A 411 -8.12 -22.12 20.46
C GLU A 411 -9.28 -21.62 21.33
N GLN A 412 -10.19 -20.78 20.79
CA GLN A 412 -11.35 -20.21 21.48
C GLN A 412 -12.50 -19.76 20.54
N SER A 413 -13.64 -19.39 21.14
CA SER A 413 -14.91 -19.03 20.47
C SER A 413 -15.22 -17.52 20.42
N GLU A 414 -14.31 -16.64 20.90
CA GLU A 414 -14.52 -15.19 20.87
C GLU A 414 -14.36 -14.65 19.44
N LEU A 415 -15.23 -13.72 19.03
CA LEU A 415 -15.32 -13.21 17.67
C LEU A 415 -15.14 -11.70 17.64
N ILE A 416 -14.32 -11.19 16.72
CA ILE A 416 -14.10 -9.75 16.53
C ILE A 416 -14.97 -9.24 15.38
N PRO A 417 -15.88 -8.25 15.60
CA PRO A 417 -16.68 -7.68 14.52
C PRO A 417 -15.81 -7.09 13.40
N ASN A 418 -16.08 -7.49 12.16
CA ASN A 418 -15.34 -7.06 10.99
C ASN A 418 -15.99 -5.86 10.30
N ARG A 419 -15.96 -4.72 10.99
CA ARG A 419 -16.67 -3.51 10.54
C ARG A 419 -16.20 -2.99 9.18
N ALA A 420 -14.89 -3.06 8.90
CA ALA A 420 -14.34 -2.65 7.61
C ALA A 420 -14.89 -3.49 6.45
N LEU A 421 -14.97 -4.82 6.62
CA LEU A 421 -15.60 -5.69 5.61
C LEU A 421 -17.08 -5.40 5.48
N ARG A 422 -17.80 -5.22 6.59
CA ARG A 422 -19.23 -4.90 6.59
C ARG A 422 -19.53 -3.63 5.78
N ILE A 423 -18.75 -2.58 5.98
CA ILE A 423 -18.88 -1.32 5.23
C ILE A 423 -18.53 -1.51 3.74
N ALA A 424 -17.49 -2.30 3.45
CA ALA A 424 -17.10 -2.61 2.07
C ALA A 424 -18.22 -3.34 1.32
N ILE A 425 -18.84 -4.35 1.94
CA ILE A 425 -19.99 -5.09 1.40
C ILE A 425 -21.17 -4.14 1.16
N GLN A 426 -21.52 -3.31 2.16
CA GLN A 426 -22.64 -2.36 2.04
C GLN A 426 -22.43 -1.36 0.90
N ARG A 427 -21.22 -0.82 0.73
CA ARG A 427 -20.89 0.08 -0.38
C ARG A 427 -20.99 -0.62 -1.73
N TRP A 428 -20.51 -1.85 -1.81
CA TRP A 428 -20.61 -2.63 -3.04
C TRP A 428 -22.07 -2.92 -3.41
N LEU A 429 -22.91 -3.35 -2.45
CA LEU A 429 -24.34 -3.56 -2.66
C LEU A 429 -25.07 -2.28 -3.11
N GLN A 430 -24.71 -1.13 -2.53
CA GLN A 430 -25.25 0.17 -2.95
C GLN A 430 -24.89 0.52 -4.39
N GLN A 431 -23.65 0.24 -4.80
CA GLN A 431 -23.20 0.48 -6.18
C GLN A 431 -23.94 -0.42 -7.17
N GLN A 432 -24.15 -1.70 -6.82
CA GLN A 432 -24.90 -2.65 -7.65
C GLN A 432 -26.37 -2.23 -7.84
N ASN A 433 -27.03 -1.74 -6.78
CA ASN A 433 -28.41 -1.24 -6.83
C ASN A 433 -28.59 0.08 -7.61
N MET A 434 -27.52 0.81 -7.92
CA MET A 434 -27.58 2.04 -8.74
C MET A 434 -27.39 1.78 -10.24
N THR A 435 -27.00 0.55 -10.60
CA THR A 435 -26.76 0.09 -11.97
C THR A 435 -27.90 -0.74 -12.57
N LEU A 436 -28.95 -1.01 -11.78
CA LEU A 436 -30.25 -1.56 -12.19
C LEU A 436 -31.28 -0.44 -12.24
#